data_AF-A0A950AIU8-F1
#
_entry.id   AF-A0A950AIU8-F1
#
_cell.length_a   1.000
_cell.length_b   1.000
_cell.length_c   1.000
_cell.angle_alpha   90.00
_cell.angle_beta   90.00
_cell.angle_gamma   90.00
#
_symmetry.space_group_name_H-M   'P 1'
#
loop_
_entity.id
_entity.type
_entity.pdbx_description
1 polymer ?
#
loop_
_entity_poly.entity_id
_entity_poly.type
_entity_poly.pdbx_seq_one_letter_code
_entity_poly.pdbx_strand_id
1 'polypeptide(L)'
;MMFYLYYLSQGPGALAGGFNVFQYVSFRAVCAAITAFLLCLVFGNWVIRKLTSLKFGQPIRTAEEVHRLFELHGAKRGTPTMGGVFFMGSVVVSTLLWARPDNHFVWLCLFTILFTAGLGFADDYIKVTRKKSDGIPGRVKLICQFILAAIVTAFFLLNPALEVQAKELYIPFFKEPVIANLGWFTLIFFAVVIVGTSNAVNLTDGLDGLATGCTVTVASTYAVLAYAAGNVAVATYLELPFYRGSEELTIICTALAGGGLGFLWFNCHPAKVFMG
;
A
#
# COMPACT_ATOMS: atom_id res chain seq x y z
N MET A 1 -11.84 -0.18 -15.34
CA MET A 1 -10.49 0.32 -15.64
C MET A 1 -10.59 1.32 -16.79
N MET A 2 -10.47 2.60 -16.45
CA MET A 2 -10.61 3.78 -17.32
C MET A 2 -9.52 3.88 -18.40
N PHE A 3 -8.43 3.11 -18.28
CA PHE A 3 -7.43 2.97 -19.34
C PHE A 3 -8.04 2.66 -20.71
N TYR A 4 -9.07 1.80 -20.76
CA TYR A 4 -9.71 1.41 -22.01
C TYR A 4 -10.58 2.50 -22.64
N LEU A 5 -10.88 3.59 -21.93
CA LEU A 5 -11.54 4.74 -22.53
C LEU A 5 -10.67 5.38 -23.62
N TYR A 6 -9.36 5.15 -23.62
CA TYR A 6 -8.50 5.57 -24.72
C TYR A 6 -8.95 4.97 -26.06
N TYR A 7 -9.55 3.77 -26.12
CA TYR A 7 -9.98 3.22 -27.42
C TYR A 7 -11.06 4.09 -28.10
N LEU A 8 -11.79 4.90 -27.34
CA LEU A 8 -12.72 5.89 -27.88
C LEU A 8 -11.99 7.04 -28.61
N SER A 9 -10.70 7.23 -28.36
CA SER A 9 -9.85 8.17 -29.10
C SER A 9 -9.50 7.70 -30.51
N GLN A 10 -9.72 6.43 -30.83
CA GLN A 10 -9.45 5.87 -32.16
C GLN A 10 -10.65 5.99 -33.12
N GLY A 11 -11.80 6.49 -32.65
CA GLY A 11 -12.97 6.74 -33.49
C GLY A 11 -12.91 8.08 -34.25
N PRO A 12 -13.65 8.23 -35.37
CA PRO A 12 -13.73 9.49 -36.09
C PRO A 12 -14.55 10.55 -35.32
N GLY A 13 -13.92 11.66 -34.90
CA GLY A 13 -14.60 12.81 -34.29
C GLY A 13 -13.69 13.72 -33.43
N ALA A 14 -14.07 14.98 -33.22
CA ALA A 14 -13.28 15.96 -32.45
C ALA A 14 -13.17 15.63 -30.94
N LEU A 15 -14.12 14.88 -30.38
CA LEU A 15 -14.06 14.36 -29.01
C LEU A 15 -13.05 13.20 -28.85
N ALA A 16 -12.59 12.60 -29.95
CA ALA A 16 -11.67 11.49 -29.93
C ALA A 16 -10.31 11.87 -29.31
N GLY A 17 -9.78 13.06 -29.62
CA GLY A 17 -8.49 13.51 -29.07
C GLY A 17 -8.46 13.60 -27.52
N GLY A 18 -9.59 13.95 -26.90
CA GLY A 18 -9.68 14.12 -25.44
C GLY A 18 -9.49 12.82 -24.65
N PHE A 19 -9.87 11.67 -25.20
CA PHE A 19 -9.71 10.37 -24.54
C PHE A 19 -8.27 9.83 -24.61
N ASN A 20 -7.39 10.45 -25.38
CA ASN A 20 -5.98 10.03 -25.43
C ASN A 20 -5.25 10.24 -24.10
N VAL A 21 -5.76 11.14 -23.24
CA VAL A 21 -5.19 11.40 -21.91
C VAL A 21 -5.10 10.15 -21.03
N PHE A 22 -6.00 9.18 -21.24
CA PHE A 22 -6.03 7.92 -20.49
C PHE A 22 -4.88 6.97 -20.85
N GLN A 23 -4.12 7.22 -21.92
CA GLN A 23 -2.90 6.46 -22.19
C GLN A 23 -1.76 6.86 -21.22
N TYR A 24 -1.69 8.15 -20.86
CA TYR A 24 -0.56 8.68 -20.09
C TYR A 24 -0.62 8.24 -18.63
N VAL A 25 0.45 7.61 -18.17
CA VAL A 25 0.61 7.17 -16.77
C VAL A 25 0.55 8.37 -15.82
N SER A 26 1.14 9.50 -16.19
CA SER A 26 1.14 10.72 -15.37
C SER A 26 -0.28 11.23 -15.09
N PHE A 27 -1.12 11.31 -16.12
CA PHE A 27 -2.53 11.70 -15.97
C PHE A 27 -3.27 10.71 -15.08
N ARG A 28 -3.15 9.41 -15.37
CA ARG A 28 -3.82 8.36 -14.59
C ARG A 28 -3.37 8.32 -13.13
N ALA A 29 -2.09 8.59 -12.85
CA ALA A 29 -1.54 8.64 -11.50
C ALA A 29 -2.12 9.82 -10.69
N VAL A 30 -2.20 11.02 -11.29
CA VAL A 30 -2.84 12.17 -10.64
C VAL A 30 -4.32 11.88 -10.36
N CYS A 31 -5.04 11.33 -11.34
CA CYS A 31 -6.43 10.95 -11.16
C CYS A 31 -6.61 9.86 -10.09
N ALA A 32 -5.68 8.91 -9.97
CA ALA A 32 -5.71 7.87 -8.96
C ALA A 32 -5.50 8.44 -7.55
N ALA A 33 -4.59 9.39 -7.37
CA ALA A 33 -4.43 10.11 -6.10
C ALA A 33 -5.71 10.86 -5.71
N ILE A 34 -6.26 11.66 -6.63
CA ILE A 34 -7.49 12.44 -6.39
C ILE A 34 -8.66 11.51 -6.09
N THR A 35 -8.83 10.44 -6.85
CA THR A 35 -9.93 9.49 -6.67
C THR A 35 -9.83 8.81 -5.30
N ALA A 36 -8.64 8.32 -4.91
CA ALA A 36 -8.45 7.69 -3.60
C ALA A 36 -8.69 8.68 -2.45
N PHE A 37 -8.22 9.92 -2.58
CA PHE A 37 -8.45 10.99 -1.61
C PHE A 37 -9.94 11.29 -1.43
N LEU A 38 -10.67 11.51 -2.53
CA LEU A 38 -12.09 11.82 -2.51
C LEU A 38 -12.92 10.66 -1.96
N LEU A 39 -12.61 9.42 -2.33
CA LEU A 39 -13.27 8.23 -1.79
C LEU A 39 -13.08 8.16 -0.26
N CYS A 40 -11.86 8.41 0.24
CA CYS A 40 -11.61 8.47 1.69
C CYS A 40 -12.48 9.55 2.37
N LEU A 41 -12.57 10.76 1.80
CA LEU A 41 -13.37 11.84 2.41
C LEU A 41 -14.88 11.55 2.39
N VAL A 42 -15.39 11.04 1.27
CA VAL A 42 -16.82 10.75 1.09
C VAL A 42 -17.25 9.59 2.00
N PHE A 43 -16.50 8.49 2.01
CA PHE A 43 -16.88 7.29 2.75
C PHE A 43 -16.38 7.28 4.21
N GLY A 44 -15.34 8.05 4.55
CA GLY A 44 -14.72 8.05 5.87
C GLY A 44 -15.72 8.31 7.00
N ASN A 45 -16.50 9.39 6.92
CA ASN A 45 -17.51 9.71 7.93
C ASN A 45 -18.56 8.59 8.11
N TRP A 46 -18.97 7.96 7.02
CA TRP A 46 -19.95 6.87 7.05
C TRP A 46 -19.37 5.62 7.72
N VAL A 47 -18.15 5.22 7.35
CA VAL A 47 -17.46 4.07 7.94
C VAL A 47 -17.16 4.31 9.42
N ILE A 48 -16.67 5.49 9.79
CA ILE A 48 -16.38 5.83 11.19
C ILE A 48 -17.65 5.70 12.04
N ARG A 49 -18.78 6.27 11.60
CA ARG A 49 -20.07 6.13 12.31
C ARG A 49 -20.48 4.67 12.47
N LYS A 50 -20.27 3.84 11.44
CA LYS A 50 -20.56 2.40 11.51
C LYS A 50 -19.65 1.69 12.52
N LEU A 51 -18.34 1.92 12.47
CA LEU A 51 -17.39 1.36 13.43
C LEU A 51 -17.71 1.76 14.87
N THR A 52 -18.07 3.04 15.09
CA THR A 52 -18.52 3.53 16.40
C THR A 52 -19.80 2.83 16.85
N SER A 53 -20.79 2.67 15.97
CA SER A 53 -22.07 2.02 16.32
C SER A 53 -21.92 0.56 16.70
N LEU A 54 -20.94 -0.12 16.10
CA LEU A 54 -20.63 -1.52 16.34
C LEU A 54 -19.72 -1.71 17.58
N LYS A 55 -19.38 -0.64 18.31
CA LYS A 55 -18.49 -0.64 19.48
C LYS A 55 -17.10 -1.23 19.21
N PHE A 56 -16.56 -1.05 18.00
CA PHE A 56 -15.18 -1.40 17.65
C PHE A 56 -14.16 -0.41 18.23
N GLY A 57 -14.19 -0.20 19.55
CA GLY A 57 -13.13 0.53 20.27
C GLY A 57 -11.99 -0.41 20.66
N GLN A 58 -10.75 0.09 20.67
CA GLN A 58 -9.61 -0.72 21.15
C GLN A 58 -9.78 -1.11 22.63
N PRO A 59 -9.63 -2.39 23.00
CA PRO A 59 -9.46 -2.80 24.38
C PRO A 59 -8.14 -2.21 24.91
N ILE A 60 -8.21 -1.36 25.92
CA ILE A 60 -7.03 -0.70 26.49
C ILE A 60 -6.20 -1.76 27.23
N ARG A 61 -4.87 -1.77 27.01
CA ARG A 61 -3.92 -2.53 27.85
C ARG A 61 -4.02 -2.06 29.29
N THR A 62 -4.10 -2.99 30.24
CA THR A 62 -4.28 -2.70 31.67
C THR A 62 -3.12 -1.83 32.19
N ALA A 63 -3.39 -0.96 33.17
CA ALA A 63 -2.39 -0.04 33.73
C ALA A 63 -1.12 -0.72 34.27
N GLU A 64 -1.20 -2.02 34.59
CA GLU A 64 -0.07 -2.87 34.96
C GLU A 64 0.93 -3.11 33.81
N GLU A 65 0.52 -3.07 32.54
CA GLU A 65 1.40 -3.34 31.39
C GLU A 65 2.15 -2.09 30.89
N VAL A 66 1.61 -0.87 31.08
CA VAL A 66 2.16 0.34 30.46
C VAL A 66 2.01 1.59 31.34
N HIS A 67 2.61 1.59 32.54
CA HIS A 67 2.53 2.68 33.53
C HIS A 67 2.61 4.11 32.95
N ARG A 68 3.63 4.45 32.14
CA ARG A 68 3.83 5.83 31.63
C ARG A 68 2.99 6.19 30.39
N LEU A 69 2.52 5.21 29.63
CA LEU A 69 1.74 5.47 28.40
C LEU A 69 0.25 5.65 28.70
N PHE A 70 -0.23 5.13 29.83
CA PHE A 70 -1.62 5.22 30.27
C PHE A 70 -2.03 6.67 30.59
N GLU A 71 -1.14 7.45 31.23
CA GLU A 71 -1.39 8.86 31.54
C GLU A 71 -1.51 9.74 30.28
N LEU A 72 -0.72 9.45 29.24
CA LEU A 72 -0.77 10.16 27.94
C LEU A 72 -1.96 9.74 27.07
N HIS A 73 -2.54 8.55 27.29
CA HIS A 73 -3.61 7.98 26.46
C HIS A 73 -4.99 7.94 27.14
N GLY A 74 -5.11 8.38 28.40
CA GLY A 74 -6.38 8.37 29.16
C GLY A 74 -7.52 9.15 28.49
N ALA A 75 -7.21 10.13 27.63
CA ALA A 75 -8.18 10.91 26.86
C ALA A 75 -8.66 10.24 25.55
N LYS A 76 -8.00 9.18 25.06
CA LYS A 76 -8.36 8.49 23.80
C LYS A 76 -9.46 7.43 23.98
N ARG A 77 -10.36 7.63 24.95
CA ARG A 77 -11.46 6.71 25.27
C ARG A 77 -12.52 6.78 24.16
N GLY A 78 -12.70 5.69 23.41
CA GLY A 78 -13.83 5.53 22.49
C GLY A 78 -13.56 5.80 21.00
N THR A 79 -12.32 6.08 20.60
CA THR A 79 -11.95 6.18 19.18
C THR A 79 -12.02 4.79 18.51
N PRO A 80 -12.77 4.62 17.42
CA PRO A 80 -12.86 3.33 16.72
C PRO A 80 -11.53 2.92 16.07
N THR A 81 -11.27 1.62 16.03
CA THR A 81 -10.16 1.00 15.27
C THR A 81 -10.66 0.43 13.94
N MET A 82 -9.74 -0.03 13.08
CA MET A 82 -10.01 -0.57 11.73
C MET A 82 -10.41 0.49 10.68
N GLY A 83 -9.93 1.73 10.84
CA GLY A 83 -10.06 2.76 9.81
C GLY A 83 -9.32 2.43 8.51
N GLY A 84 -8.33 1.54 8.58
CA GLY A 84 -7.60 1.00 7.43
C GLY A 84 -8.51 0.39 6.36
N VAL A 85 -9.72 -0.05 6.72
CA VAL A 85 -10.69 -0.63 5.78
C VAL A 85 -11.11 0.36 4.70
N PHE A 86 -11.49 1.59 5.08
CA PHE A 86 -11.92 2.58 4.08
C PHE A 86 -10.73 3.22 3.37
N PHE A 87 -9.58 3.30 4.03
CA PHE A 87 -8.33 3.74 3.41
C PHE A 87 -7.89 2.75 2.31
N MET A 88 -7.66 1.49 2.65
CA MET A 88 -7.26 0.45 1.70
C MET A 88 -8.34 0.20 0.64
N GLY A 89 -9.62 0.24 1.03
CA GLY A 89 -10.74 0.14 0.08
C GLY A 89 -10.70 1.25 -0.98
N SER A 90 -10.42 2.49 -0.58
CA SER A 90 -10.30 3.63 -1.50
C SER A 90 -9.10 3.48 -2.45
N VAL A 91 -7.96 2.98 -1.93
CA VAL A 91 -6.76 2.71 -2.73
C VAL A 91 -7.01 1.61 -3.77
N VAL A 92 -7.64 0.50 -3.37
CA VAL A 92 -7.96 -0.63 -4.25
C VAL A 92 -8.94 -0.20 -5.34
N VAL A 93 -10.03 0.49 -4.98
CA VAL A 93 -11.01 0.99 -5.95
C VAL A 93 -10.36 1.97 -6.93
N SER A 94 -9.58 2.93 -6.43
CA SER A 94 -8.86 3.87 -7.29
C SER A 94 -7.88 3.17 -8.24
N THR A 95 -7.13 2.18 -7.74
CA THR A 95 -6.22 1.38 -8.57
C THR A 95 -6.96 0.63 -9.65
N LEU A 96 -8.06 -0.06 -9.34
CA LEU A 96 -8.88 -0.77 -10.32
C LEU A 96 -9.52 0.18 -11.34
N LEU A 97 -9.76 1.43 -10.97
CA LEU A 97 -10.23 2.44 -11.91
C LEU A 97 -9.11 2.89 -12.86
N TRP A 98 -7.89 3.12 -12.39
CA TRP A 98 -6.88 3.84 -13.19
C TRP A 98 -5.73 2.97 -13.72
N ALA A 99 -5.39 1.86 -13.08
CA ALA A 99 -4.30 1.00 -13.51
C ALA A 99 -4.65 0.18 -14.75
N ARG A 100 -3.64 -0.34 -15.43
CA ARG A 100 -3.79 -1.27 -16.55
C ARG A 100 -4.04 -2.71 -16.07
N PRO A 101 -5.13 -3.37 -16.50
CA PRO A 101 -5.42 -4.77 -16.15
C PRO A 101 -4.41 -5.76 -16.73
N ASP A 102 -3.81 -5.45 -17.86
CA ASP A 102 -2.87 -6.34 -18.55
C ASP A 102 -1.50 -6.39 -17.84
N ASN A 103 -1.28 -5.54 -16.84
CA ASN A 103 -0.02 -5.45 -16.13
C ASN A 103 0.02 -6.38 -14.92
N HIS A 104 0.92 -7.37 -14.95
CA HIS A 104 1.05 -8.33 -13.86
C HIS A 104 1.54 -7.73 -12.53
N PHE A 105 2.33 -6.64 -12.56
CA PHE A 105 2.80 -5.97 -11.34
C PHE A 105 1.65 -5.33 -10.55
N VAL A 106 0.64 -4.82 -11.25
CA VAL A 106 -0.56 -4.24 -10.62
C VAL A 106 -1.27 -5.30 -9.79
N TRP A 107 -1.50 -6.47 -10.36
CA TRP A 107 -2.17 -7.58 -9.66
C TRP A 107 -1.35 -8.16 -8.53
N LEU A 108 -0.03 -8.31 -8.71
CA LEU A 108 0.86 -8.78 -7.63
C LEU A 108 0.85 -7.81 -6.43
N CYS A 109 0.88 -6.50 -6.70
CA CYS A 109 0.83 -5.47 -5.68
C CYS A 109 -0.54 -5.43 -4.99
N LEU A 110 -1.64 -5.45 -5.75
CA LEU A 110 -3.00 -5.53 -5.20
C LEU A 110 -3.21 -6.79 -4.35
N PHE A 111 -2.72 -7.96 -4.81
CA PHE A 111 -2.74 -9.18 -4.02
C PHE A 111 -2.00 -9.01 -2.70
N THR A 112 -0.78 -8.45 -2.73
CA THR A 112 0.02 -8.18 -1.53
C THR A 112 -0.68 -7.23 -0.56
N ILE A 113 -1.28 -6.16 -1.07
CA ILE A 113 -2.07 -5.20 -0.28
C ILE A 113 -3.27 -5.90 0.36
N LEU A 114 -4.07 -6.62 -0.43
CA LEU A 114 -5.27 -7.29 0.07
C LEU A 114 -4.94 -8.42 1.05
N PHE A 115 -3.85 -9.16 0.82
CA PHE A 115 -3.40 -10.22 1.72
C PHE A 115 -2.98 -9.66 3.08
N THR A 116 -2.14 -8.62 3.09
CA THR A 116 -1.68 -8.00 4.34
C THR A 116 -2.78 -7.21 5.06
N ALA A 117 -3.64 -6.51 4.31
CA ALA A 117 -4.82 -5.84 4.86
C ALA A 117 -5.83 -6.84 5.43
N GLY A 118 -6.04 -7.99 4.76
CA GLY A 118 -6.91 -9.06 5.26
C GLY A 118 -6.37 -9.69 6.55
N LEU A 119 -5.05 -9.91 6.62
CA LEU A 119 -4.39 -10.40 7.82
C LEU A 119 -4.49 -9.40 8.99
N GLY A 120 -4.29 -8.10 8.73
CA GLY A 120 -4.47 -7.04 9.71
C GLY A 120 -5.92 -6.90 10.18
N PHE A 121 -6.87 -6.92 9.25
CA PHE A 121 -8.30 -6.90 9.55
C PHE A 121 -8.71 -8.08 10.44
N ALA A 122 -8.24 -9.30 10.14
CA ALA A 122 -8.52 -10.47 10.95
C ALA A 122 -7.92 -10.36 12.36
N ASP A 123 -6.70 -9.82 12.48
CA ASP A 123 -6.03 -9.55 13.76
C ASP A 123 -6.86 -8.59 14.63
N ASP A 124 -7.27 -7.46 14.05
CA ASP A 124 -8.05 -6.44 14.75
C ASP A 124 -9.48 -6.87 15.06
N TYR A 125 -10.12 -7.60 14.15
CA TYR A 125 -11.45 -8.16 14.38
C TYR A 125 -11.45 -9.11 15.57
N ILE A 126 -10.40 -9.94 15.74
CA ILE A 126 -10.26 -10.83 16.89
C ILE A 126 -10.07 -10.05 18.18
N LYS A 127 -9.20 -9.02 18.20
CA LYS A 127 -8.97 -8.17 19.38
C LYS A 127 -10.27 -7.53 19.86
N VAL A 128 -11.05 -6.97 18.93
CA VAL A 128 -12.33 -6.33 19.25
C VAL A 128 -13.37 -7.33 19.72
N THR A 129 -13.55 -8.44 19.01
CA THR A 129 -14.58 -9.45 19.33
C THR A 129 -14.31 -10.10 20.68
N ARG A 130 -13.04 -10.39 20.99
CA ARG A 130 -12.65 -11.03 22.26
C ARG A 130 -12.52 -10.04 23.42
N LYS A 131 -12.56 -8.72 23.17
CA LYS A 131 -12.28 -7.66 24.15
C LYS A 131 -10.97 -7.88 24.91
N LYS A 132 -9.98 -8.45 24.24
CA LYS A 132 -8.63 -8.69 24.76
C LYS A 132 -7.64 -7.98 23.86
N SER A 133 -6.51 -7.57 24.44
CA SER A 133 -5.38 -7.01 23.69
C SER A 133 -4.77 -8.01 22.71
N ASP A 134 -4.91 -9.31 22.98
CA ASP A 134 -4.37 -10.38 22.15
C ASP A 134 -5.19 -10.63 20.87
N GLY A 135 -4.55 -10.46 19.73
CA GLY A 135 -5.07 -10.79 18.41
C GLY A 135 -4.65 -12.18 17.93
N ILE A 136 -4.29 -12.28 16.65
CA ILE A 136 -3.72 -13.50 16.06
C ILE A 136 -2.37 -13.78 16.72
N PRO A 137 -2.05 -15.04 17.09
CA PRO A 137 -0.75 -15.37 17.62
C PRO A 137 0.37 -14.92 16.66
N GLY A 138 1.38 -14.21 17.17
CA GLY A 138 2.44 -13.63 16.34
C GLY A 138 3.14 -14.65 15.42
N ARG A 139 3.24 -15.91 15.86
CA ARG A 139 3.76 -17.02 15.03
C ARG A 139 2.91 -17.26 13.78
N VAL A 140 1.59 -17.23 13.90
CA VAL A 140 0.67 -17.41 12.76
C VAL A 140 0.76 -16.21 11.83
N LYS A 141 0.82 -14.98 12.38
CA LYS A 141 0.99 -13.75 11.59
C LYS A 141 2.29 -13.79 10.76
N LEU A 142 3.39 -14.19 11.38
CA LEU A 142 4.68 -14.37 10.71
C LEU A 142 4.61 -15.46 9.63
N ILE A 143 4.03 -16.63 9.92
CA ILE A 143 3.86 -17.70 8.93
C ILE A 143 3.10 -17.18 7.70
N CYS A 144 2.00 -16.45 7.89
CA CYS A 144 1.25 -15.85 6.78
C CYS A 144 2.10 -14.86 5.97
N GLN A 145 2.90 -14.01 6.63
CA GLN A 145 3.79 -13.07 5.95
C GLN A 145 4.94 -13.77 5.20
N PHE A 146 5.49 -14.86 5.73
CA PHE A 146 6.49 -15.70 5.04
C PHE A 146 5.88 -16.44 3.84
N ILE A 147 4.65 -16.92 3.94
CA ILE A 147 3.92 -17.52 2.80
C ILE A 147 3.74 -16.47 1.70
N LEU A 148 3.32 -15.25 2.06
CA LEU A 148 3.21 -14.16 1.10
C LEU A 148 4.55 -13.86 0.42
N ALA A 149 5.64 -13.78 1.19
CA ALA A 149 6.98 -13.55 0.63
C ALA A 149 7.41 -14.68 -0.32
N ALA A 150 7.10 -15.93 0.00
CA ALA A 150 7.36 -17.07 -0.88
C ALA A 150 6.55 -16.98 -2.18
N ILE A 151 5.27 -16.60 -2.13
CA ILE A 151 4.42 -16.41 -3.32
C ILE A 151 4.99 -15.28 -4.21
N VAL A 152 5.33 -14.14 -3.63
CA VAL A 152 5.92 -13.01 -4.36
C VAL A 152 7.25 -13.41 -4.99
N THR A 153 8.12 -14.09 -4.24
CA THR A 153 9.40 -14.56 -4.76
C THR A 153 9.21 -15.55 -5.91
N ALA A 154 8.28 -16.51 -5.77
CA ALA A 154 7.98 -17.48 -6.81
C ALA A 154 7.47 -16.81 -8.09
N PHE A 155 6.64 -15.77 -7.98
CA PHE A 155 6.19 -14.98 -9.14
C PHE A 155 7.37 -14.41 -9.94
N PHE A 156 8.38 -13.87 -9.26
CA PHE A 156 9.56 -13.30 -9.92
C PHE A 156 10.50 -14.38 -10.48
N LEU A 157 10.76 -15.45 -9.72
CA LEU A 157 11.71 -16.49 -10.12
C LEU A 157 11.17 -17.45 -11.19
N LEU A 158 9.85 -17.65 -11.26
CA LEU A 158 9.23 -18.53 -12.27
C LEU A 158 8.96 -17.82 -13.60
N ASN A 159 9.14 -16.51 -13.67
CA ASN A 159 8.97 -15.73 -14.88
C ASN A 159 10.34 -15.48 -15.56
N PRO A 160 10.63 -16.09 -16.71
CA PRO A 160 11.93 -15.94 -17.37
C PRO A 160 12.29 -14.49 -17.71
N ALA A 161 11.30 -13.63 -17.90
CA ALA A 161 11.50 -12.21 -18.18
C ALA A 161 11.96 -11.40 -16.95
N LEU A 162 11.73 -11.92 -15.74
CA LEU A 162 12.00 -11.24 -14.46
C LEU A 162 13.04 -11.96 -13.61
N GLU A 163 13.29 -13.24 -13.86
CA GLU A 163 14.13 -14.10 -13.03
C GLU A 163 15.55 -13.54 -12.84
N VAL A 164 16.20 -13.10 -13.92
CA VAL A 164 17.57 -12.56 -13.87
C VAL A 164 17.60 -11.33 -12.98
N GLN A 165 16.71 -10.39 -13.25
CA GLN A 165 16.62 -9.12 -12.53
C GLN A 165 16.26 -9.30 -11.05
N ALA A 166 15.43 -10.29 -10.71
CA ALA A 166 15.05 -10.57 -9.34
C ALA A 166 16.21 -11.08 -8.48
N LYS A 167 17.24 -11.67 -9.11
CA LYS A 167 18.44 -12.19 -8.44
C LYS A 167 19.56 -11.16 -8.34
N GLU A 168 19.44 -10.03 -9.03
CA GLU A 168 20.41 -8.93 -9.00
C GLU A 168 20.19 -8.04 -7.76
N LEU A 169 21.27 -7.69 -7.08
CA LEU A 169 21.26 -6.73 -5.96
C LEU A 169 22.02 -5.46 -6.35
N TYR A 170 21.29 -4.37 -6.46
CA TYR A 170 21.85 -3.04 -6.66
C TYR A 170 22.04 -2.33 -5.32
N ILE A 171 23.15 -1.61 -5.21
CA ILE A 171 23.39 -0.66 -4.13
C ILE A 171 23.32 0.74 -4.73
N PRO A 172 22.65 1.72 -4.08
CA PRO A 172 22.63 3.09 -4.56
C PRO A 172 24.04 3.58 -4.92
N PHE A 173 24.14 4.43 -5.96
CA PHE A 173 25.37 5.00 -6.51
C PHE A 173 26.24 4.04 -7.34
N PHE A 174 26.01 2.72 -7.29
CA PHE A 174 26.61 1.77 -8.22
C PHE A 174 25.68 1.52 -9.40
N LYS A 175 26.24 1.56 -10.62
CA LYS A 175 25.49 1.40 -11.87
C LYS A 175 25.30 -0.05 -12.28
N GLU A 176 26.19 -0.91 -11.80
CA GLU A 176 26.14 -2.36 -12.01
C GLU A 176 25.70 -3.07 -10.72
N PRO A 177 25.05 -4.24 -10.82
CA PRO A 177 24.65 -5.01 -9.66
C PRO A 177 25.89 -5.46 -8.89
N VAL A 178 25.94 -5.15 -7.59
CA VAL A 178 27.03 -5.57 -6.70
C VAL A 178 27.00 -7.09 -6.51
N ILE A 179 25.81 -7.68 -6.54
CA ILE A 179 25.63 -9.14 -6.63
C ILE A 179 24.76 -9.42 -7.86
N ALA A 180 25.35 -9.98 -8.90
CA ALA A 180 24.62 -10.30 -10.14
C ALA A 180 23.64 -11.48 -9.99
N ASN A 181 23.86 -12.36 -8.99
CA ASN A 181 22.99 -13.51 -8.79
C ASN A 181 23.00 -13.98 -7.32
N LEU A 182 21.93 -13.65 -6.59
CA LEU A 182 21.68 -14.12 -5.22
C LEU A 182 21.31 -15.61 -5.14
N GLY A 183 20.92 -16.25 -6.24
CA GLY A 183 20.46 -17.64 -6.25
C GLY A 183 19.31 -17.86 -5.27
N TRP A 184 19.46 -18.85 -4.39
CA TRP A 184 18.46 -19.18 -3.37
C TRP A 184 18.32 -18.11 -2.27
N PHE A 185 19.33 -17.24 -2.08
CA PHE A 185 19.25 -16.13 -1.12
C PHE A 185 18.21 -15.08 -1.51
N THR A 186 17.75 -15.07 -2.77
CA THR A 186 16.67 -14.18 -3.24
C THR A 186 15.41 -14.33 -2.38
N LEU A 187 15.04 -15.56 -2.02
CA LEU A 187 13.88 -15.83 -1.17
C LEU A 187 14.05 -15.24 0.24
N ILE A 188 15.24 -15.40 0.82
CA ILE A 188 15.54 -14.85 2.14
C ILE A 188 15.47 -13.33 2.10
N PHE A 189 16.09 -12.72 1.08
CA PHE A 189 16.10 -11.28 0.91
C PHE A 189 14.67 -10.71 0.78
N PHE A 190 13.85 -11.29 -0.09
CA PHE A 190 12.45 -10.87 -0.28
C PHE A 190 11.64 -11.07 1.01
N ALA A 191 11.83 -12.18 1.72
CA ALA A 191 11.18 -12.42 3.00
C ALA A 191 11.55 -11.37 4.04
N VAL A 192 12.83 -11.04 4.19
CA VAL A 192 13.30 -10.00 5.12
C VAL A 192 12.66 -8.64 4.77
N VAL A 193 12.64 -8.27 3.49
CA VAL A 193 12.04 -7.00 3.06
C VAL A 193 10.53 -6.98 3.31
N ILE A 194 9.78 -7.99 2.86
CA ILE A 194 8.31 -8.01 2.95
C ILE A 194 7.85 -8.14 4.42
N VAL A 195 8.38 -9.12 5.15
CA VAL A 195 8.01 -9.35 6.55
C VAL A 195 8.50 -8.19 7.41
N GLY A 196 9.74 -7.72 7.20
CA GLY A 196 10.33 -6.63 7.97
C GLY A 196 9.57 -5.33 7.80
N THR A 197 9.26 -4.93 6.56
CA THR A 197 8.50 -3.69 6.30
C THR A 197 7.07 -3.75 6.84
N SER A 198 6.38 -4.89 6.69
CA SER A 198 5.02 -5.05 7.24
C SER A 198 4.97 -4.87 8.75
N ASN A 199 5.94 -5.44 9.48
CA ASN A 199 6.02 -5.30 10.93
C ASN A 199 6.55 -3.92 11.36
N ALA A 200 7.44 -3.30 10.58
CA ALA A 200 7.95 -1.96 10.85
C ALA A 200 6.83 -0.90 10.78
N VAL A 201 5.95 -0.98 9.78
CA VAL A 201 4.79 -0.08 9.67
C VAL A 201 3.81 -0.29 10.82
N ASN A 202 3.53 -1.55 11.18
CA ASN A 202 2.65 -1.87 12.32
C ASN A 202 3.21 -1.30 13.64
N LEU A 203 4.53 -1.35 13.85
CA LEU A 203 5.20 -0.75 15.02
C LEU A 203 5.13 0.79 15.01
N THR A 204 5.14 1.39 13.82
CA THR A 204 5.09 2.86 13.65
C THR A 204 3.68 3.42 13.91
N ASP A 205 2.63 2.60 13.80
CA ASP A 205 1.23 2.99 14.03
C ASP A 205 0.86 3.07 15.53
N GLY A 206 1.66 3.83 16.28
CA GLY A 206 1.48 4.05 17.73
C GLY A 206 1.02 5.46 18.09
N LEU A 207 1.00 6.39 17.14
CA LEU A 207 0.63 7.79 17.33
C LEU A 207 -0.25 8.30 16.19
N ASP A 208 -1.14 9.24 16.52
CA ASP A 208 -2.09 9.87 15.60
C ASP A 208 -1.37 10.45 14.38
N GLY A 209 -1.65 9.93 13.19
CA GLY A 209 -1.08 10.39 11.93
C GLY A 209 0.35 9.95 11.63
N LEU A 210 1.05 9.26 12.54
CA LEU A 210 2.48 8.95 12.36
C LEU A 210 2.71 7.95 11.23
N ALA A 211 2.10 6.76 11.29
CA ALA A 211 2.26 5.74 10.26
C ALA A 211 1.77 6.25 8.91
N THR A 212 0.57 6.84 8.85
CA THR A 212 0.02 7.39 7.61
C THR A 212 0.90 8.47 6.99
N GLY A 213 1.42 9.41 7.80
CA GLY A 213 2.33 10.46 7.33
C GLY A 213 3.60 9.88 6.71
N CYS A 214 4.22 8.91 7.36
CA CYS A 214 5.37 8.18 6.81
C CYS A 214 5.02 7.45 5.50
N THR A 215 3.88 6.76 5.46
CA THR A 215 3.41 6.04 4.27
C THR A 215 3.19 6.97 3.08
N VAL A 216 2.60 8.16 3.28
CA VAL A 216 2.39 9.14 2.19
C VAL A 216 3.72 9.56 1.56
N THR A 217 4.73 9.86 2.39
CA THR A 217 6.07 10.26 1.90
C THR A 217 6.75 9.11 1.16
N VAL A 218 6.74 7.91 1.74
CA VAL A 218 7.33 6.72 1.12
C VAL A 218 6.63 6.37 -0.21
N ALA A 219 5.30 6.39 -0.24
CA ALA A 219 4.53 6.12 -1.44
C ALA A 219 4.79 7.17 -2.53
N SER A 220 4.91 8.44 -2.18
CA SER A 220 5.26 9.51 -3.13
C SER A 220 6.64 9.29 -3.74
N THR A 221 7.63 8.89 -2.94
CA THR A 221 8.97 8.54 -3.42
C THR A 221 8.92 7.33 -4.36
N TYR A 222 8.25 6.25 -3.97
CA TYR A 222 8.12 5.06 -4.83
C TYR A 222 7.33 5.34 -6.11
N ALA A 223 6.39 6.29 -6.11
CA ALA A 223 5.69 6.70 -7.32
C ALA A 223 6.66 7.27 -8.37
N VAL A 224 7.59 8.13 -7.94
CA VAL A 224 8.63 8.71 -8.80
C VAL A 224 9.60 7.62 -9.28
N LEU A 225 10.05 6.75 -8.39
CA LEU A 225 10.98 5.66 -8.74
C LEU A 225 10.36 4.66 -9.72
N ALA A 226 9.11 4.26 -9.50
CA ALA A 226 8.39 3.36 -10.40
C ALA A 226 8.21 3.97 -11.80
N TYR A 227 7.93 5.27 -11.87
CA TYR A 227 7.80 6.00 -13.14
C TYR A 227 9.14 6.08 -13.86
N ALA A 228 10.22 6.41 -13.14
CA ALA A 228 11.56 6.51 -13.70
C ALA A 228 12.04 5.15 -14.24
N ALA A 229 11.84 4.07 -13.48
CA ALA A 229 12.25 2.72 -13.84
C ALA A 229 11.41 2.12 -15.00
N GLY A 230 10.17 2.55 -15.17
CA GLY A 230 9.27 2.09 -16.24
C GLY A 230 9.28 2.97 -17.50
N ASN A 231 10.04 4.07 -17.51
CA ASN A 231 10.19 4.93 -18.67
C ASN A 231 11.60 4.78 -19.27
N VAL A 232 11.68 4.25 -20.49
CA VAL A 232 12.97 3.98 -21.16
C VAL A 232 13.87 5.21 -21.21
N ALA A 233 13.33 6.38 -21.58
CA ALA A 233 14.14 7.59 -21.72
C ALA A 233 14.70 8.06 -20.37
N VAL A 234 13.89 8.00 -19.30
CA VAL A 234 14.32 8.39 -17.95
C VAL A 234 15.30 7.37 -17.37
N ALA A 235 15.00 6.07 -17.51
CA ALA A 235 15.86 5.00 -17.02
C ALA A 235 17.23 5.04 -17.69
N THR A 236 17.30 5.24 -19.02
CA THR A 236 18.58 5.38 -19.73
C THR A 236 19.33 6.63 -19.31
N TYR A 237 18.65 7.78 -19.19
CA TYR A 237 19.31 9.04 -18.81
C TYR A 237 19.88 9.02 -17.39
N LEU A 238 19.17 8.41 -16.45
CA LEU A 238 19.59 8.29 -15.04
C LEU A 238 20.48 7.06 -14.79
N GLU A 239 20.66 6.21 -15.80
CA GLU A 239 21.31 4.90 -15.71
C GLU A 239 20.68 4.05 -14.59
N LEU A 240 19.35 3.97 -14.61
CA LEU A 240 18.56 3.10 -13.75
C LEU A 240 18.21 1.81 -14.51
N PRO A 241 18.10 0.66 -13.81
CA PRO A 241 17.59 -0.55 -14.42
C PRO A 241 16.14 -0.33 -14.92
N PHE A 242 15.91 -0.68 -16.18
CA PHE A 242 14.62 -0.51 -16.83
C PHE A 242 13.74 -1.75 -16.64
N TYR A 243 12.54 -1.53 -16.10
CA TYR A 243 11.55 -2.58 -15.86
C TYR A 243 10.28 -2.26 -16.63
N ARG A 244 10.07 -2.95 -17.76
CA ARG A 244 8.89 -2.74 -18.59
C ARG A 244 7.61 -3.02 -17.80
N GLY A 245 6.74 -2.02 -17.68
CA GLY A 245 5.47 -2.13 -16.96
C GLY A 245 5.56 -1.71 -15.48
N SER A 246 6.73 -1.40 -14.93
CA SER A 246 6.81 -0.92 -13.55
C SER A 246 6.16 0.46 -13.36
N GLU A 247 6.01 1.23 -14.43
CA GLU A 247 5.36 2.55 -14.42
C GLU A 247 3.89 2.48 -13.95
N GLU A 248 3.22 1.34 -14.11
CA GLU A 248 1.86 1.17 -13.58
C GLU A 248 1.82 1.13 -12.04
N LEU A 249 2.94 0.79 -11.38
CA LEU A 249 3.04 0.88 -9.92
C LEU A 249 2.97 2.34 -9.43
N THR A 250 3.34 3.32 -10.27
CA THR A 250 3.14 4.75 -9.97
C THR A 250 1.69 5.05 -9.64
N ILE A 251 0.73 4.39 -10.30
CA ILE A 251 -0.71 4.58 -10.07
C ILE A 251 -1.11 4.08 -8.69
N ILE A 252 -0.58 2.93 -8.27
CA ILE A 252 -0.84 2.38 -6.93
C ILE A 252 -0.20 3.26 -5.86
N CYS A 253 1.05 3.68 -6.06
CA CYS A 253 1.78 4.53 -5.13
C CYS A 253 1.10 5.91 -4.97
N THR A 254 0.63 6.52 -6.05
CA THR A 254 -0.12 7.78 -5.99
C THR A 254 -1.51 7.61 -5.39
N ALA A 255 -2.19 6.49 -5.65
CA ALA A 255 -3.43 6.14 -4.95
C ALA A 255 -3.20 5.96 -3.44
N LEU A 256 -2.11 5.31 -3.02
CA LEU A 256 -1.70 5.18 -1.61
C LEU A 256 -1.42 6.55 -0.98
N ALA A 257 -0.69 7.43 -1.67
CA ALA A 257 -0.42 8.79 -1.19
C ALA A 257 -1.71 9.61 -1.05
N GLY A 258 -2.56 9.62 -2.08
CA GLY A 258 -3.84 10.35 -2.04
C GLY A 258 -4.82 9.79 -1.01
N GLY A 259 -4.98 8.47 -0.95
CA GLY A 259 -5.79 7.81 0.06
C GLY A 259 -5.27 8.05 1.48
N GLY A 260 -3.94 8.08 1.66
CA GLY A 260 -3.28 8.36 2.93
C GLY A 260 -3.52 9.80 3.40
N LEU A 261 -3.43 10.78 2.49
CA LEU A 261 -3.84 12.17 2.78
C LEU A 261 -5.32 12.26 3.17
N GLY A 262 -6.19 11.51 2.49
CA GLY A 262 -7.62 11.44 2.82
C GLY A 262 -7.88 10.78 4.18
N PHE A 263 -7.10 9.76 4.54
CA PHE A 263 -7.18 9.12 5.86
C PHE A 263 -6.65 10.03 6.97
N LEU A 264 -5.55 10.75 6.72
CA LEU A 264 -4.98 11.74 7.64
C LEU A 264 -6.00 12.80 8.06
N TRP A 265 -6.94 13.18 7.20
CA TRP A 265 -8.03 14.09 7.56
C TRP A 265 -8.86 13.63 8.77
N PHE A 266 -8.94 12.32 8.99
CA PHE A 266 -9.64 11.72 10.13
C PHE A 266 -8.70 11.22 11.24
N ASN A 267 -7.42 11.02 10.93
CA ASN A 267 -6.43 10.41 11.83
C ASN A 267 -5.43 11.42 12.42
N CYS A 268 -5.38 12.67 11.93
CA CYS A 268 -4.56 13.73 12.52
C CYS A 268 -5.00 14.03 13.96
N HIS A 269 -4.06 14.42 14.82
CA HIS A 269 -4.34 14.68 16.23
C HIS A 269 -5.36 15.84 16.40
N PRO A 270 -6.42 15.66 17.20
CA PRO A 270 -6.84 14.42 17.88
C PRO A 270 -7.56 13.44 16.95
N ALA A 271 -7.12 12.18 16.90
CA ALA A 271 -7.63 11.18 15.95
C ALA A 271 -9.10 10.79 16.18
N LYS A 272 -9.89 10.77 15.09
CA LYS A 272 -11.28 10.27 15.06
C LYS A 272 -11.38 8.78 14.76
N VAL A 273 -10.31 8.17 14.24
CA VAL A 273 -10.22 6.74 13.92
C VAL A 273 -8.75 6.30 13.92
N PHE A 274 -8.47 5.08 14.40
CA PHE A 274 -7.16 4.44 14.28
C PHE A 274 -7.08 3.57 13.03
N MET A 275 -5.87 3.40 12.48
CA MET A 275 -5.67 2.66 11.24
C MET A 275 -6.02 1.18 11.44
N GLY A 276 -5.31 0.48 12.33
CA GLY A 276 -5.51 -0.96 12.56
C GLY A 276 -4.78 -1.84 11.56
#